data_AF-A0A2V7M2J1-F1
#
_entry.id   AF-A0A2V7M2J1-F1
#
_cell.length_a   1.000
_cell.length_b   1.000
_cell.length_c   1.000
_cell.angle_alpha   90.00
_cell.angle_beta   90.00
_cell.angle_gamma   90.00
#
_symmetry.space_group_name_H-M   'P 1'
#
loop_
_entity.id
_entity.type
_entity.pdbx_description
1 polymer ?
#
loop_
_entity_poly.entity_id
_entity_poly.type
_entity_poly.pdbx_seq_one_letter_code
_entity_poly.pdbx_strand_id
1 'polypeptide(L)'
;TIDDLVGDGDKVVVRWTFTGTQRGPLADVPASGKRVNVPNGIAIYRLAAGKISEGHFAWDKYALLQQLGALATSNAAGTQVSV
;
A
#
# COMPACT_ATOMS: atom_id res chain seq x y z
N THR A 1 7.32 5.03 -5.42
CA THR A 1 8.03 4.75 -6.69
C THR A 1 7.15 3.90 -7.57
N ILE A 2 7.37 3.93 -8.88
CA ILE A 2 6.81 2.93 -9.80
C ILE A 2 7.88 1.85 -9.93
N ASP A 3 7.48 0.61 -9.66
CA ASP A 3 8.38 -0.54 -9.67
C ASP A 3 8.17 -1.35 -10.97
N ASP A 4 6.93 -1.51 -11.43
CA ASP A 4 6.60 -2.01 -12.77
C ASP A 4 5.48 -1.18 -13.41
N LEU A 5 5.44 -1.16 -14.75
CA LEU A 5 4.34 -0.59 -15.53
C LEU A 5 4.09 -1.45 -16.78
N VAL A 6 2.85 -1.89 -16.97
CA VAL A 6 2.43 -2.69 -18.12
C VAL A 6 1.17 -2.07 -18.73
N GLY A 7 1.16 -1.90 -20.05
CA GLY A 7 -0.02 -1.44 -20.80
C GLY A 7 -0.54 -2.54 -21.71
N ASP A 8 -1.85 -2.71 -21.76
CA ASP A 8 -2.54 -3.60 -22.71
C ASP A 8 -3.90 -3.00 -23.10
N GLY A 9 -4.07 -2.70 -24.39
CA GLY A 9 -5.24 -2.05 -24.93
C GLY A 9 -5.59 -0.75 -24.20
N ASP A 10 -6.77 -0.74 -23.55
CA ASP A 10 -7.29 0.39 -22.78
C ASP A 10 -6.90 0.37 -21.30
N LYS A 11 -5.97 -0.50 -20.86
CA LYS A 11 -5.59 -0.64 -19.46
C LYS A 11 -4.10 -0.40 -19.22
N VAL A 12 -3.81 0.13 -18.03
CA VAL A 12 -2.45 0.25 -17.49
C VAL A 12 -2.42 -0.33 -16.10
N VAL A 13 -1.51 -1.30 -15.87
CA VAL A 13 -1.22 -1.86 -14.56
C VAL A 13 0.08 -1.26 -14.06
N VAL A 14 0.09 -0.79 -12.81
CA VAL A 14 1.25 -0.22 -12.14
C VAL A 14 1.48 -0.99 -10.84
N ARG A 15 2.67 -1.56 -10.68
CA ARG A 15 3.17 -1.98 -9.36
C ARG A 15 3.99 -0.87 -8.76
N TRP A 16 3.70 -0.51 -7.51
CA TRP A 16 4.28 0.66 -6.86
C TRP A 16 4.60 0.40 -5.39
N THR A 17 5.56 1.18 -4.89
CA THR A 17 5.92 1.24 -3.48
C THR A 17 5.63 2.63 -2.92
N PHE A 18 4.86 2.72 -1.84
CA PHE A 18 4.59 3.97 -1.13
C PHE A 18 5.54 4.15 0.04
N THR A 19 6.17 5.32 0.10
CA THR A 19 6.95 5.74 1.26
C THR A 19 6.53 7.12 1.69
N GLY A 20 6.47 7.38 2.99
CA GLY A 20 6.07 8.69 3.50
C GLY A 20 6.35 8.86 4.98
N THR A 21 6.18 10.08 5.49
CA THR A 21 6.17 10.36 6.93
C THR A 21 4.81 10.93 7.28
N GLN A 22 4.10 10.33 8.24
CA GLN A 22 2.77 10.77 8.63
C GLN A 22 2.86 12.04 9.50
N ARG A 23 2.85 13.21 8.86
CA ARG A 23 2.93 14.51 9.55
C ARG A 23 1.57 15.05 10.00
N GLY A 24 0.47 14.52 9.44
CA GLY A 24 -0.90 14.90 9.77
C GLY A 24 -1.77 13.68 10.08
N PRO A 25 -3.00 13.87 10.58
CA PRO A 25 -3.90 12.77 10.83
C PRO A 25 -4.26 12.03 9.53
N LEU A 26 -4.55 10.73 9.65
CA LEU A 26 -5.05 9.89 8.56
C LEU A 26 -6.36 9.25 9.02
N ALA A 27 -7.49 9.80 8.57
CA ALA A 27 -8.82 9.47 9.12
C ALA A 27 -8.79 9.58 10.66
N ASP A 28 -9.20 8.53 11.37
CA ASP A 28 -9.22 8.50 12.84
C ASP A 28 -7.86 8.18 13.48
N VAL A 29 -6.79 8.04 12.67
CA VAL A 29 -5.42 7.82 13.17
C VAL A 29 -4.72 9.16 13.37
N PRO A 30 -4.38 9.57 14.61
CA PRO A 30 -3.62 10.80 14.86
C PRO A 30 -2.26 10.80 14.13
N ALA A 31 -1.68 11.98 13.96
CA ALA A 31 -0.34 12.10 13.38
C ALA A 31 0.69 11.39 14.28
N SER A 32 1.26 10.28 13.80
CA SER A 32 2.27 9.51 14.55
C SER A 32 3.69 10.05 14.37
N GLY A 33 3.93 10.88 13.34
CA GLY A 33 5.28 11.33 12.96
C GLY A 33 6.18 10.23 12.39
N LYS A 34 5.69 8.98 12.29
CA LYS A 34 6.47 7.83 11.83
C LYS A 34 6.69 7.84 10.33
N ARG A 35 7.83 7.30 9.90
CA ARG A 35 8.09 6.96 8.51
C ARG A 35 7.49 5.60 8.19
N VAL A 36 6.85 5.48 7.03
CA VAL A 36 6.22 4.26 6.54
C VAL A 36 6.79 3.85 5.19
N ASN A 37 6.77 2.54 4.94
CA ASN A 37 7.09 1.92 3.67
C ASN A 37 6.08 0.80 3.39
N VAL A 38 5.34 0.90 2.29
CA VAL A 38 4.32 -0.06 1.87
C VAL A 38 4.64 -0.50 0.44
N PRO A 39 5.32 -1.65 0.26
CA PRO A 39 5.69 -2.14 -1.05
C PRO A 39 4.52 -2.86 -1.73
N ASN A 40 4.70 -3.19 -3.01
CA ASN A 40 3.83 -4.09 -3.78
C ASN A 40 2.36 -3.65 -3.87
N GLY A 41 2.08 -2.35 -3.84
CA GLY A 41 0.78 -1.83 -4.24
C GLY A 41 0.56 -2.06 -5.74
N ILE A 42 -0.67 -2.38 -6.13
CA ILE A 42 -1.11 -2.53 -7.51
C ILE A 42 -2.20 -1.50 -7.78
N ALA A 43 -2.08 -0.78 -8.89
CA ALA A 43 -3.14 0.02 -9.46
C ALA A 43 -3.41 -0.46 -10.90
N ILE A 44 -4.69 -0.69 -11.23
CA ILE A 44 -5.14 -0.98 -12.59
C ILE A 44 -6.01 0.18 -13.02
N TYR A 45 -5.60 0.89 -14.06
CA TYR A 45 -6.34 1.99 -14.64
C TYR A 45 -6.95 1.58 -15.97
N ARG A 46 -8.19 2.01 -16.24
CA ARG A 46 -8.77 2.03 -17.59
C ARG A 46 -8.67 3.44 -18.17
N LEU A 47 -8.31 3.53 -19.44
CA LEU A 47 -8.20 4.77 -20.19
C LEU A 47 -9.32 4.88 -21.22
N ALA A 48 -10.00 6.03 -21.26
CA ALA A 48 -10.96 6.38 -22.29
C ALA A 48 -10.80 7.86 -22.66
N ALA A 49 -10.81 8.17 -23.96
CA ALA A 49 -10.61 9.53 -24.48
C ALA A 49 -9.37 10.23 -23.89
N GLY A 50 -8.27 9.49 -23.74
CA GLY A 50 -6.99 10.00 -23.21
C GLY A 50 -6.99 10.31 -21.70
N LYS A 51 -8.02 9.88 -20.95
CA LYS A 51 -8.14 10.10 -19.50
C LYS A 51 -8.35 8.79 -18.76
N ILE A 52 -8.00 8.76 -17.48
CA ILE A 52 -8.35 7.64 -16.59
C ILE A 52 -9.86 7.68 -16.35
N SER A 53 -10.57 6.65 -16.78
CA SER A 53 -12.02 6.50 -16.57
C SER A 53 -12.36 5.67 -15.34
N GLU A 54 -11.45 4.77 -14.93
CA GLU A 54 -11.63 3.84 -13.82
C GLU A 54 -10.28 3.49 -13.18
N GLY A 55 -10.29 3.18 -11.88
CA GLY A 55 -9.14 2.70 -11.15
C GLY A 55 -9.50 1.62 -10.13
N HIS A 56 -8.80 0.50 -10.15
CA HIS A 56 -8.84 -0.52 -9.10
C HIS A 56 -7.50 -0.57 -8.38
N PHE A 57 -7.53 -0.66 -7.05
CA PHE A 57 -6.35 -0.57 -6.21
C PHE A 57 -6.31 -1.71 -5.20
N ALA A 58 -5.16 -2.37 -5.10
CA ALA A 58 -4.89 -3.38 -4.09
C ALA A 58 -3.53 -3.09 -3.45
N TRP A 59 -3.49 -2.94 -2.13
CA TRP A 59 -2.26 -2.68 -1.37
C TRP A 59 -2.49 -3.03 0.09
N ASP A 60 -1.41 -3.26 0.83
CA ASP A 60 -1.48 -3.67 2.23
C ASP A 60 -1.74 -2.48 3.17
N LYS A 61 -3.04 -2.14 3.29
CA LYS A 61 -3.50 -1.12 4.23
C LYS A 61 -3.26 -1.51 5.69
N TYR A 62 -3.26 -2.80 6.01
CA TYR A 62 -3.05 -3.26 7.37
C TYR A 62 -1.60 -3.04 7.81
N ALA A 63 -0.63 -3.33 6.94
CA ALA A 63 0.78 -3.03 7.19
C ALA A 63 1.03 -1.53 7.38
N LEU A 64 0.34 -0.66 6.63
CA LEU A 64 0.40 0.79 6.88
C LEU A 64 -0.09 1.13 8.29
N LEU A 65 -1.29 0.68 8.66
CA LEU A 65 -1.88 0.98 9.96
C LEU A 65 -1.05 0.42 11.12
N GLN A 66 -0.44 -0.75 10.96
CA GLN A 66 0.51 -1.32 11.92
C GLN A 66 1.76 -0.43 12.07
N GLN A 67 2.36 0.03 10.98
CA GLN A 67 3.53 0.93 11.03
C GLN A 67 3.18 2.26 11.71
N LEU A 68 1.98 2.78 11.50
CA LEU A 68 1.49 3.98 12.20
C LEU A 68 1.18 3.72 13.68
N GLY A 69 1.06 2.46 14.11
CA GLY A 69 0.68 2.07 15.46
C GLY A 69 -0.82 2.09 15.73
N ALA A 70 -1.65 2.17 14.68
CA ALA A 70 -3.10 2.13 14.77
C ALA A 70 -3.64 0.69 14.90
N LEU A 71 -2.84 -0.31 14.54
CA LEU A 71 -3.15 -1.72 14.71
C LEU A 71 -1.97 -2.44 15.36
N ALA A 72 -2.26 -3.45 16.17
CA ALA A 72 -1.23 -4.30 16.74
C ALA A 72 -0.53 -5.12 15.63
N THR A 73 0.79 -5.27 15.74
CA THR A 73 1.54 -6.24 14.95
C THR A 73 1.40 -7.60 15.59
N SER A 74 0.98 -8.62 14.85
CA SER A 74 0.96 -9.99 15.36
C SER A 74 2.40 -10.44 15.59
N ASN A 75 2.78 -10.64 16.84
CA ASN A 75 4.08 -11.19 17.19
C ASN A 75 4.00 -12.72 17.05
N ALA A 76 4.21 -13.24 15.83
CA ALA A 76 4.41 -14.68 15.65
C ALA A 76 5.85 -15.02 16.07
N ALA A 77 6.13 -14.96 17.38
CA ALA A 77 7.31 -15.58 17.94
C ALA A 77 7.11 -17.10 17.87
N GLY A 78 8.02 -17.78 17.17
CA GLY A 78 7.93 -19.20 16.85
C GLY A 78 7.72 -20.09 18.07
N THR A 79 6.69 -20.93 18.01
CA THR A 79 6.70 -22.18 18.77
C THR A 79 7.65 -23.12 18.03
N GLN A 80 8.92 -23.12 18.44
CA GLN A 80 9.84 -24.19 18.07
C GLN A 80 9.37 -25.44 18.81
N VAL A 81 8.63 -26.31 18.12
CA VAL A 81 8.40 -27.68 18.59
C VAL A 81 9.65 -28.46 18.23
N SER A 82 10.53 -28.65 19.21
CA SER A 82 11.60 -29.65 19.14
C SER A 82 10.95 -31.02 19.22
N VAL A 83 11.12 -31.82 18.16
CA VAL A 83 10.99 -33.28 18.20
C VAL A 83 12.40 -33.85 18.32
#